data_AF-A0A1G3H7Q6-F1
#
_entry.id   AF-A0A1G3H7Q6-F1
#
_cell.length_a   1.000
_cell.length_b   1.000
_cell.length_c   1.000
_cell.angle_alpha   90.00
_cell.angle_beta   90.00
_cell.angle_gamma   90.00
#
_symmetry.space_group_name_H-M   'P 1'
#
loop_
_entity.id
_entity.type
_entity.pdbx_description
1 polymer ?
#
loop_
_entity_poly.entity_id
_entity_poly.type
_entity_poly.pdbx_seq_one_letter_code
_entity_poly.pdbx_strand_id
1 'polypeptide(L)'
;MGMLDWFKIIMRGDDKQAASAAGVTDDAGAELAGLNFKTAVDAHMKWKVRLESYIGGTSTEQLKVDVVCRDDQCPLGKWIYDKGGEKFGFSETFFDMKAHHALFHRSAGNVLAAAQSGDKSSALKLLHSGDYVKASERVKMLLARMFVMAKDGTEAIDSHIRWKARLQAYIKGESNEDLKADIVSRDDQCTLGQWINGIGGERFGQIPAFSVVRSRHAQFHRCAGEVLTIAQQGEKERALHMIEEGAYPDASEQVAAAIVTLFETQKAAS
;
A
#
# COMPACT_ATOMS: atom_id res chain seq x y z
N MET A 1 -12.51 20.60 -0.26
CA MET A 1 -12.69 19.23 0.26
C MET A 1 -11.33 18.55 0.22
N GLY A 2 -10.89 17.91 1.30
CA GLY A 2 -9.58 17.25 1.33
C GLY A 2 -9.60 15.90 0.62
N MET A 3 -8.41 15.39 0.24
CA MET A 3 -8.26 14.10 -0.44
C MET A 3 -8.86 12.93 0.34
N LEU A 4 -8.75 12.94 1.68
CA LEU A 4 -9.32 11.90 2.53
C LEU A 4 -10.85 11.86 2.44
N ASP A 5 -11.51 13.01 2.35
CA ASP A 5 -12.97 13.07 2.22
C ASP A 5 -13.43 12.61 0.84
N TRP A 6 -12.65 12.91 -0.19
CA TRP A 6 -12.88 12.39 -1.53
C TRP A 6 -12.75 10.85 -1.59
N PHE A 7 -11.72 10.26 -0.96
CA PHE A 7 -11.61 8.81 -0.86
C PHE A 7 -12.79 8.17 -0.10
N LYS A 8 -13.29 8.81 0.97
CA LYS A 8 -14.48 8.31 1.69
C LYS A 8 -15.71 8.23 0.78
N ILE A 9 -15.88 9.16 -0.15
CA ILE A 9 -16.98 9.13 -1.14
C ILE A 9 -16.81 7.93 -2.08
N ILE A 10 -15.59 7.69 -2.58
CA ILE A 10 -15.31 6.52 -3.44
C ILE A 10 -15.56 5.21 -2.69
N MET A 11 -15.12 5.08 -1.44
CA MET A 11 -15.30 3.86 -0.65
C MET A 11 -16.77 3.56 -0.32
N ARG A 12 -17.66 4.54 -0.40
CA ARG A 12 -19.11 4.36 -0.25
C ARG A 12 -19.80 3.87 -1.54
N GLY A 13 -19.06 3.81 -2.65
CA GLY A 13 -19.60 3.45 -3.97
C GLY A 13 -20.24 4.61 -4.71
N ASP A 14 -20.11 5.85 -4.22
CA ASP A 14 -20.72 7.05 -4.81
C ASP A 14 -19.86 7.63 -5.94
N ASP A 15 -19.51 6.79 -6.93
CA ASP A 15 -18.60 7.12 -8.04
C ASP A 15 -19.02 8.39 -8.80
N LYS A 16 -20.33 8.66 -8.93
CA LYS A 16 -20.86 9.88 -9.57
C LYS A 16 -20.56 11.15 -8.78
N GLN A 17 -20.67 11.09 -7.44
CA GLN A 17 -20.37 12.20 -6.55
C GLN A 17 -18.86 12.41 -6.42
N ALA A 18 -18.08 11.33 -6.42
CA ALA A 18 -16.63 11.39 -6.47
C ALA A 18 -16.13 12.06 -7.76
N ALA A 19 -16.73 11.73 -8.91
CA ALA A 19 -16.39 12.32 -10.20
C ALA A 19 -16.70 13.84 -10.27
N SER A 20 -17.77 14.31 -9.63
CA SER A 20 -18.08 15.74 -9.57
C SER A 20 -17.20 16.50 -8.57
N ALA A 21 -16.86 15.88 -7.44
CA ALA A 21 -15.95 16.45 -6.44
C ALA A 21 -14.48 16.52 -6.92
N ALA A 22 -14.11 15.72 -7.92
CA ALA A 22 -12.76 15.66 -8.48
C ALA A 22 -12.26 16.99 -9.09
N GLY A 23 -13.15 17.92 -9.46
CA GLY A 23 -12.75 19.25 -9.94
C GLY A 23 -12.37 20.25 -8.83
N VAL A 24 -12.61 19.89 -7.56
CA VAL A 24 -12.59 20.83 -6.41
C VAL A 24 -11.53 20.45 -5.35
N THR A 25 -10.90 19.30 -5.47
CA THR A 25 -9.83 18.84 -4.57
C THR A 25 -8.47 19.38 -4.98
N ASP A 26 -7.63 19.70 -3.99
CA ASP A 26 -6.24 20.10 -4.22
C ASP A 26 -5.43 18.97 -4.91
N ASP A 27 -5.04 19.22 -6.16
CA ASP A 27 -4.33 18.29 -7.02
C ASP A 27 -2.82 18.23 -6.69
N ALA A 28 -2.28 19.25 -5.99
CA ALA A 28 -0.88 19.25 -5.56
C ALA A 28 -0.69 18.37 -4.30
N GLY A 29 -1.62 18.42 -3.36
CA GLY A 29 -1.64 17.55 -2.18
C GLY A 29 -1.89 16.05 -2.49
N ALA A 30 -2.19 15.73 -3.76
CA ALA A 30 -2.40 14.39 -4.30
C ALA A 30 -1.11 13.70 -4.77
N GLU A 31 -0.05 14.47 -4.96
CA GLU A 31 1.18 13.99 -5.57
C GLU A 31 2.11 13.39 -4.52
N LEU A 32 2.54 12.17 -4.78
CA LEU A 32 3.47 11.44 -3.94
C LEU A 32 4.40 10.64 -4.83
N ALA A 33 5.71 10.82 -4.63
CA ALA A 33 6.74 10.13 -5.39
C ALA A 33 6.56 10.24 -6.93
N GLY A 34 6.07 11.39 -7.40
CA GLY A 34 5.83 11.66 -8.82
C GLY A 34 4.57 11.04 -9.42
N LEU A 35 3.68 10.45 -8.60
CA LEU A 35 2.34 10.03 -9.02
C LEU A 35 1.30 10.91 -8.33
N ASN A 36 0.39 11.48 -9.11
CA ASN A 36 -0.85 12.04 -8.58
C ASN A 36 -1.89 10.93 -8.41
N PHE A 37 -2.15 10.52 -7.16
CA PHE A 37 -3.02 9.39 -6.83
C PHE A 37 -4.48 9.63 -7.21
N LYS A 38 -4.93 10.88 -7.18
CA LYS A 38 -6.27 11.25 -7.60
C LYS A 38 -6.45 11.02 -9.10
N THR A 39 -5.55 11.55 -9.93
CA THR A 39 -5.61 11.37 -11.39
C THR A 39 -5.52 9.90 -11.79
N ALA A 40 -4.75 9.09 -11.04
CA ALA A 40 -4.68 7.66 -11.25
C ALA A 40 -6.04 6.98 -11.01
N VAL A 41 -6.71 7.28 -9.90
CA VAL A 41 -8.06 6.76 -9.60
C VAL A 41 -9.09 7.26 -10.59
N ASP A 42 -9.08 8.55 -10.93
CA ASP A 42 -9.98 9.16 -11.93
C ASP A 42 -9.86 8.47 -13.30
N ALA A 43 -8.64 8.18 -13.74
CA ALA A 43 -8.39 7.49 -15.01
C ALA A 43 -9.00 6.07 -15.01
N HIS A 44 -8.92 5.35 -13.89
CA HIS A 44 -9.47 4.00 -13.74
C HIS A 44 -10.99 4.00 -13.66
N MET A 45 -11.60 5.00 -13.01
CA MET A 45 -13.06 5.17 -13.03
C MET A 45 -13.59 5.45 -14.45
N LYS A 46 -12.88 6.28 -15.21
CA LYS A 46 -13.26 6.63 -16.60
C LYS A 46 -13.20 5.44 -17.56
N TRP A 47 -12.38 4.43 -17.29
CA TRP A 47 -12.26 3.25 -18.15
C TRP A 47 -13.58 2.48 -18.30
N LYS A 48 -14.42 2.43 -17.26
CA LYS A 48 -15.73 1.76 -17.36
C LYS A 48 -16.61 2.44 -18.41
N VAL A 49 -16.72 3.77 -18.33
CA VAL A 49 -17.50 4.58 -19.28
C VAL A 49 -16.95 4.45 -20.70
N ARG A 50 -15.62 4.47 -20.86
CA ARG A 50 -14.96 4.30 -22.16
C ARG A 50 -15.29 2.94 -22.81
N LEU A 51 -15.24 1.85 -22.02
CA LEU A 51 -15.60 0.52 -22.50
C LEU A 51 -17.10 0.41 -22.82
N GLU A 52 -17.98 1.01 -22.01
CA GLU A 52 -19.42 1.09 -22.30
C GLU A 52 -19.70 1.82 -23.62
N SER A 53 -19.07 2.98 -23.85
CA SER A 53 -19.20 3.73 -25.10
C SER A 53 -18.65 2.95 -26.29
N TYR A 54 -17.55 2.21 -26.12
CA TYR A 54 -16.99 1.36 -27.17
C TYR A 54 -17.94 0.21 -27.54
N ILE A 55 -18.48 -0.50 -26.54
CA ILE A 55 -19.47 -1.58 -26.77
C ILE A 55 -20.76 -1.02 -27.41
N GLY A 56 -21.18 0.17 -26.98
CA GLY A 56 -22.35 0.88 -27.52
C GLY A 56 -22.17 1.40 -28.94
N GLY A 57 -20.94 1.43 -29.47
CA GLY A 57 -20.63 1.99 -30.79
C GLY A 57 -20.67 3.52 -30.84
N THR A 58 -20.65 4.19 -29.69
CA THR A 58 -20.63 5.65 -29.59
C THR A 58 -19.22 6.22 -29.40
N SER A 59 -18.23 5.36 -29.12
CA SER A 59 -16.82 5.74 -29.05
C SER A 59 -16.19 5.84 -30.45
N THR A 60 -15.34 6.84 -30.64
CA THR A 60 -14.47 6.99 -31.82
C THR A 60 -13.04 6.50 -31.57
N GLU A 61 -12.76 5.97 -30.37
CA GLU A 61 -11.43 5.55 -29.97
C GLU A 61 -10.99 4.27 -30.71
N GLN A 62 -9.75 4.26 -31.19
CA GLN A 62 -9.13 3.07 -31.80
C GLN A 62 -8.38 2.27 -30.73
N LEU A 63 -9.14 1.63 -29.84
CA LEU A 63 -8.57 0.81 -28.77
C LEU A 63 -8.01 -0.50 -29.32
N LYS A 64 -6.80 -0.86 -28.87
CA LYS A 64 -6.12 -2.12 -29.24
C LYS A 64 -6.04 -3.04 -28.04
N VAL A 65 -6.46 -4.30 -28.18
CA VAL A 65 -6.46 -5.28 -27.08
C VAL A 65 -5.06 -5.48 -26.51
N ASP A 66 -4.05 -5.58 -27.37
CA ASP A 66 -2.64 -5.76 -27.00
C ASP A 66 -2.04 -4.57 -26.22
N VAL A 67 -2.68 -3.40 -26.28
CA VAL A 67 -2.30 -2.22 -25.50
C VAL A 67 -3.11 -2.14 -24.23
N VAL A 68 -4.43 -2.35 -24.29
CA VAL A 68 -5.34 -2.24 -23.14
C VAL A 68 -5.08 -3.32 -22.10
N CYS A 69 -4.70 -4.52 -22.53
CA CYS A 69 -4.41 -5.65 -21.63
C CYS A 69 -3.11 -5.48 -20.84
N ARG A 70 -2.23 -4.56 -21.26
CA ARG A 70 -0.96 -4.29 -20.61
C ARG A 70 -1.11 -3.30 -19.48
N ASP A 71 -0.54 -3.65 -18.34
CA ASP A 71 -0.58 -2.89 -17.10
C ASP A 71 0.64 -1.96 -16.93
N ASP A 72 1.49 -1.84 -17.93
CA ASP A 72 2.67 -0.97 -17.94
C ASP A 72 2.51 0.25 -18.87
N GLN A 73 1.36 0.38 -19.55
CA GLN A 73 1.15 1.44 -20.55
C GLN A 73 0.51 2.71 -19.98
N CYS A 74 -0.29 2.59 -18.92
CA CYS A 74 -0.96 3.74 -18.30
C CYS A 74 0.00 4.50 -17.35
N PRO A 75 -0.31 5.76 -16.96
CA PRO A 75 0.54 6.52 -16.02
C PRO A 75 0.81 5.79 -14.70
N LEU A 76 -0.21 5.12 -14.13
CA LEU A 76 -0.04 4.31 -12.93
C LEU A 76 0.89 3.11 -13.18
N GLY A 77 0.71 2.41 -14.30
CA GLY A 77 1.55 1.30 -14.71
C GLY A 77 3.02 1.68 -14.84
N LYS A 78 3.30 2.75 -15.58
CA LYS A 78 4.65 3.29 -15.73
C LYS A 78 5.28 3.62 -14.37
N TRP A 79 4.50 4.22 -13.47
CA TRP A 79 4.96 4.49 -12.11
C TRP A 79 5.23 3.22 -11.28
N ILE A 80 4.34 2.21 -11.35
CA ILE A 80 4.50 0.92 -10.66
C ILE A 80 5.81 0.23 -11.05
N TYR A 81 6.16 0.26 -12.33
CA TYR A 81 7.36 -0.39 -12.87
C TYR A 81 8.62 0.50 -12.84
N ASP A 82 8.52 1.70 -12.27
CA ASP A 82 9.61 2.68 -12.13
C ASP A 82 9.68 3.16 -10.66
N LYS A 83 9.61 4.47 -10.39
CA LYS A 83 9.72 5.08 -9.05
C LYS A 83 8.83 4.46 -7.98
N GLY A 84 7.64 3.99 -8.34
CA GLY A 84 6.71 3.33 -7.41
C GLY A 84 7.30 2.01 -6.90
N GLY A 85 7.85 1.19 -7.78
CA GLY A 85 8.52 -0.05 -7.43
C GLY A 85 9.78 0.19 -6.58
N GLU A 86 10.55 1.21 -6.92
CA GLU A 86 11.76 1.57 -6.17
C GLU A 86 11.44 2.03 -4.74
N LYS A 87 10.45 2.91 -4.58
CA LYS A 87 10.15 3.54 -3.28
C LYS A 87 9.20 2.76 -2.40
N PHE A 88 8.41 1.85 -2.96
CA PHE A 88 7.33 1.15 -2.25
C PHE A 88 7.32 -0.36 -2.45
N GLY A 89 8.30 -0.92 -3.18
CA GLY A 89 8.42 -2.36 -3.41
C GLY A 89 8.60 -3.21 -2.14
N PHE A 90 8.65 -2.60 -0.96
CA PHE A 90 8.66 -3.27 0.34
C PHE A 90 7.27 -3.43 0.97
N SER A 91 6.26 -2.74 0.43
CA SER A 91 4.90 -2.69 1.00
C SER A 91 4.04 -3.82 0.45
N GLU A 92 3.35 -4.53 1.34
CA GLU A 92 2.35 -5.54 0.97
C GLU A 92 1.21 -4.90 0.18
N THR A 93 0.74 -3.73 0.60
CA THR A 93 -0.30 -2.99 -0.14
C THR A 93 0.16 -2.61 -1.54
N PHE A 94 1.44 -2.27 -1.75
CA PHE A 94 1.98 -2.00 -3.09
C PHE A 94 1.96 -3.26 -3.97
N PHE A 95 2.37 -4.40 -3.44
CA PHE A 95 2.31 -5.68 -4.17
C PHE A 95 0.88 -6.07 -4.55
N ASP A 96 -0.05 -5.97 -3.60
CA ASP A 96 -1.48 -6.19 -3.83
C ASP A 96 -2.00 -5.25 -4.92
N MET A 97 -1.63 -3.97 -4.86
CA MET A 97 -2.05 -2.95 -5.83
C MET A 97 -1.55 -3.29 -7.23
N LYS A 98 -0.26 -3.65 -7.36
CA LYS A 98 0.34 -4.08 -8.62
C LYS A 98 -0.37 -5.31 -9.20
N ALA A 99 -0.64 -6.32 -8.38
CA ALA A 99 -1.32 -7.54 -8.82
C ALA A 99 -2.75 -7.27 -9.31
N HIS A 100 -3.52 -6.47 -8.57
CA HIS A 100 -4.89 -6.12 -8.95
C HIS A 100 -4.94 -5.14 -10.13
N HIS A 101 -3.94 -4.28 -10.30
CA HIS A 101 -3.80 -3.43 -11.48
C HIS A 101 -3.56 -4.26 -12.75
N ALA A 102 -2.70 -5.28 -12.68
CA ALA A 102 -2.50 -6.22 -13.77
C ALA A 102 -3.79 -6.98 -14.13
N LEU A 103 -4.53 -7.45 -13.11
CA LEU A 103 -5.82 -8.11 -13.31
C LEU A 103 -6.86 -7.18 -13.94
N PHE A 104 -6.89 -5.91 -13.53
CA PHE A 104 -7.79 -4.90 -14.11
C PHE A 104 -7.53 -4.73 -15.61
N HIS A 105 -6.28 -4.51 -16.01
CA HIS A 105 -5.91 -4.33 -17.41
C HIS A 105 -6.19 -5.59 -18.24
N ARG A 106 -5.82 -6.78 -17.76
CA ARG A 106 -6.16 -8.05 -18.42
C ARG A 106 -7.67 -8.20 -18.62
N SER A 107 -8.47 -7.87 -17.61
CA SER A 107 -9.93 -7.94 -17.68
C SER A 107 -10.51 -6.92 -18.67
N ALA A 108 -9.97 -5.70 -18.69
CA ALA A 108 -10.34 -4.67 -19.68
C ALA A 108 -10.01 -5.12 -21.12
N GLY A 109 -8.88 -5.79 -21.31
CA GLY A 109 -8.51 -6.41 -22.58
C GLY A 109 -9.51 -7.48 -23.02
N ASN A 110 -9.96 -8.34 -22.09
CA ASN A 110 -10.97 -9.36 -22.38
C ASN A 110 -12.32 -8.75 -22.75
N VAL A 111 -12.76 -7.69 -22.05
CA VAL A 111 -13.98 -6.93 -22.39
C VAL A 111 -13.88 -6.36 -23.81
N LEU A 112 -12.75 -5.72 -24.12
CA LEU A 112 -12.51 -5.13 -25.44
C LEU A 112 -12.47 -6.18 -26.55
N ALA A 113 -11.82 -7.33 -26.31
CA ALA A 113 -11.77 -8.43 -27.27
C ALA A 113 -13.17 -8.97 -27.60
N ALA A 114 -14.02 -9.17 -26.59
CA ALA A 114 -15.41 -9.57 -26.80
C ALA A 114 -16.23 -8.52 -27.57
N ALA A 115 -15.99 -7.23 -27.30
CA ALA A 115 -16.63 -6.14 -28.04
C ALA A 115 -16.19 -6.14 -29.53
N GLN A 116 -14.90 -6.33 -29.80
CA GLN A 116 -14.33 -6.36 -31.14
C GLN A 116 -14.72 -7.59 -31.95
N SER A 117 -15.04 -8.71 -31.30
CA SER A 117 -15.62 -9.89 -31.96
C SER A 117 -17.11 -9.74 -32.27
N GLY A 118 -17.73 -8.59 -31.93
CA GLY A 118 -19.16 -8.33 -32.12
C GLY A 118 -20.07 -8.90 -31.01
N ASP A 119 -19.52 -9.57 -30.00
CA ASP A 119 -20.28 -10.15 -28.90
C ASP A 119 -20.51 -9.12 -27.78
N LYS A 120 -21.43 -8.19 -28.05
CA LYS A 120 -21.80 -7.12 -27.11
C LYS A 120 -22.35 -7.66 -25.79
N SER A 121 -23.06 -8.80 -25.82
CA SER A 121 -23.68 -9.39 -24.64
C SER A 121 -22.60 -9.88 -23.66
N SER A 122 -21.63 -10.65 -24.16
CA SER A 122 -20.50 -11.12 -23.35
C SER A 122 -19.63 -9.97 -22.86
N ALA A 123 -19.38 -8.96 -23.71
CA ALA A 123 -18.62 -7.78 -23.32
C ALA A 123 -19.27 -7.03 -22.14
N LEU A 124 -20.58 -6.80 -22.19
CA LEU A 124 -21.33 -6.18 -21.08
C LEU A 124 -21.29 -7.04 -19.82
N LYS A 125 -21.47 -8.36 -19.94
CA LYS A 125 -21.39 -9.28 -18.81
C LYS A 125 -20.02 -9.25 -18.13
N LEU A 126 -18.94 -9.27 -18.91
CA LEU A 126 -17.57 -9.16 -18.40
C LEU A 126 -17.33 -7.80 -17.70
N LEU A 127 -17.89 -6.72 -18.25
CA LEU A 127 -17.73 -5.37 -17.72
C LEU A 127 -18.53 -5.11 -16.44
N HIS A 128 -19.72 -5.68 -16.30
CA HIS A 128 -20.65 -5.40 -15.20
C HIS A 128 -20.68 -6.46 -14.10
N SER A 129 -20.22 -7.67 -14.38
CA SER A 129 -20.29 -8.79 -13.42
C SER A 129 -19.06 -9.71 -13.44
N GLY A 130 -18.08 -9.41 -14.29
CA GLY A 130 -16.83 -10.15 -14.38
C GLY A 130 -15.74 -9.64 -13.43
N ASP A 131 -14.53 -10.18 -13.62
CA ASP A 131 -13.35 -9.82 -12.83
C ASP A 131 -12.96 -8.35 -12.96
N TYR A 132 -13.37 -7.68 -14.04
CA TYR A 132 -13.17 -6.25 -14.22
C TYR A 132 -13.70 -5.44 -13.03
N VAL A 133 -14.93 -5.71 -12.57
CA VAL A 133 -15.56 -4.96 -11.48
C VAL A 133 -14.76 -5.14 -10.19
N LYS A 134 -14.45 -6.39 -9.85
CA LYS A 134 -13.69 -6.73 -8.63
C LYS A 134 -12.31 -6.08 -8.66
N ALA A 135 -11.61 -6.17 -9.78
CA ALA A 135 -10.28 -5.58 -9.94
C ALA A 135 -10.32 -4.05 -9.91
N SER A 136 -11.30 -3.43 -10.56
CA SER A 136 -11.49 -1.97 -10.58
C SER A 136 -11.72 -1.41 -9.17
N GLU A 137 -12.65 -1.99 -8.40
CA GLU A 137 -12.90 -1.57 -7.02
C GLU A 137 -11.66 -1.77 -6.14
N ARG A 138 -10.98 -2.91 -6.31
CA ARG A 138 -9.78 -3.23 -5.53
C ARG A 138 -8.63 -2.27 -5.82
N VAL A 139 -8.40 -1.88 -7.07
CA VAL A 139 -7.39 -0.87 -7.44
C VAL A 139 -7.72 0.49 -6.83
N LYS A 140 -8.96 0.97 -6.90
CA LYS A 140 -9.38 2.24 -6.27
C LYS A 140 -9.10 2.25 -4.77
N MET A 141 -9.47 1.17 -4.08
CA MET A 141 -9.24 1.01 -2.64
C MET A 141 -7.76 0.92 -2.29
N LEU A 142 -6.97 0.16 -3.05
CA LEU A 142 -5.55 0.00 -2.78
C LEU A 142 -4.78 1.29 -3.06
N LEU A 143 -5.14 2.07 -4.08
CA LEU A 143 -4.58 3.41 -4.30
C LEU A 143 -4.89 4.37 -3.15
N ALA A 144 -6.13 4.34 -2.65
CA ALA A 144 -6.53 5.13 -1.48
C ALA A 144 -5.73 4.74 -0.24
N ARG A 145 -5.63 3.43 0.04
CA ARG A 145 -4.88 2.87 1.15
C ARG A 145 -3.40 3.25 1.05
N MET A 146 -2.82 3.10 -0.14
CA MET A 146 -1.43 3.43 -0.42
C MET A 146 -1.13 4.91 -0.17
N PHE A 147 -2.02 5.80 -0.61
CA PHE A 147 -1.90 7.23 -0.37
C PHE A 147 -1.90 7.56 1.14
N VAL A 148 -2.86 6.99 1.89
CA VAL A 148 -2.94 7.18 3.35
C VAL A 148 -1.69 6.64 4.03
N MET A 149 -1.25 5.43 3.69
CA MET A 149 -0.07 4.82 4.30
C MET A 149 1.20 5.60 4.06
N ALA A 150 1.41 6.10 2.84
CA ALA A 150 2.60 6.89 2.56
C ALA A 150 2.55 8.29 3.18
N LYS A 151 1.36 8.77 3.56
CA LYS A 151 1.15 10.01 4.31
C LYS A 151 1.28 9.83 5.82
N ASP A 152 0.76 8.73 6.34
CA ASP A 152 0.50 8.55 7.77
C ASP A 152 1.19 7.29 8.36
N GLY A 153 2.05 6.61 7.61
CA GLY A 153 2.91 5.50 8.10
C GLY A 153 2.18 4.26 8.63
N THR A 154 0.87 4.11 8.38
CA THR A 154 0.01 3.15 9.11
C THR A 154 0.36 1.67 8.90
N GLU A 155 0.73 1.24 7.69
CA GLU A 155 1.13 -0.17 7.45
C GLU A 155 2.44 -0.54 8.16
N ALA A 156 3.29 0.45 8.41
CA ALA A 156 4.54 0.25 9.14
C ALA A 156 4.25 -0.09 10.61
N ILE A 157 3.22 0.52 11.20
CA ILE A 157 2.73 0.20 12.54
C ILE A 157 2.14 -1.21 12.57
N ASP A 158 1.22 -1.53 11.65
CA ASP A 158 0.54 -2.83 11.60
C ASP A 158 1.53 -3.99 11.42
N SER A 159 2.50 -3.82 10.52
CA SER A 159 3.54 -4.83 10.27
C SER A 159 4.49 -4.99 11.46
N HIS A 160 4.74 -3.91 12.19
CA HIS A 160 5.54 -3.92 13.41
C HIS A 160 4.80 -4.61 14.57
N ILE A 161 3.49 -4.40 14.72
CA ILE A 161 2.67 -5.13 15.71
C ILE A 161 2.67 -6.64 15.41
N ARG A 162 2.57 -7.03 14.13
CA ARG A 162 2.65 -8.44 13.72
C ARG A 162 4.01 -9.08 14.02
N TRP A 163 5.07 -8.29 14.21
CA TRP A 163 6.41 -8.79 14.53
C TRP A 163 6.47 -9.54 15.87
N LYS A 164 5.77 -9.05 16.91
CA LYS A 164 5.71 -9.73 18.22
C LYS A 164 5.14 -11.15 18.06
N ALA A 165 4.00 -11.28 17.38
CA ALA A 165 3.34 -12.56 17.16
C ALA A 165 4.23 -13.52 16.34
N ARG A 166 4.91 -13.02 15.31
CA ARG A 166 5.85 -13.78 14.48
C ARG A 166 7.03 -14.32 15.30
N LEU A 167 7.64 -13.49 16.14
CA LEU A 167 8.75 -13.90 17.01
C LEU A 167 8.30 -14.92 18.07
N GLN A 168 7.12 -14.74 18.65
CA GLN A 168 6.54 -15.71 19.58
C GLN A 168 6.28 -17.06 18.93
N ALA A 169 5.71 -17.09 17.71
CA ALA A 169 5.47 -18.31 16.97
C ALA A 169 6.79 -19.07 16.68
N TYR A 170 7.86 -18.34 16.33
CA TYR A 170 9.19 -18.93 16.17
C TYR A 170 9.69 -19.57 17.48
N ILE A 171 9.64 -18.86 18.61
CA ILE A 171 10.13 -19.37 19.90
C ILE A 171 9.36 -20.63 20.33
N LYS A 172 8.03 -20.63 20.11
CA LYS A 172 7.17 -21.78 20.40
C LYS A 172 7.39 -22.97 19.46
N GLY A 173 8.08 -22.77 18.33
CA GLY A 173 8.23 -23.79 17.28
C GLY A 173 6.99 -23.97 16.42
N GLU A 174 6.09 -22.99 16.40
CA GLU A 174 4.89 -22.93 15.56
C GLU A 174 5.18 -22.35 14.17
N SER A 175 6.36 -21.75 13.99
CA SER A 175 6.86 -21.23 12.72
C SER A 175 8.10 -21.99 12.25
N ASN A 176 8.18 -22.25 10.95
CA ASN A 176 9.34 -22.86 10.28
C ASN A 176 10.26 -21.82 9.62
N GLU A 177 10.10 -20.54 9.97
CA GLU A 177 10.92 -19.48 9.40
C GLU A 177 12.37 -19.55 9.88
N ASP A 178 13.32 -19.40 8.94
CA ASP A 178 14.74 -19.27 9.24
C ASP A 178 15.07 -17.83 9.67
N LEU A 179 14.75 -17.50 10.93
CA LEU A 179 15.11 -16.21 11.52
C LEU A 179 16.57 -16.24 11.97
N LYS A 180 17.34 -15.21 11.57
CA LYS A 180 18.73 -15.03 12.01
C LYS A 180 18.85 -13.78 12.89
N ALA A 181 19.49 -13.91 14.05
CA ALA A 181 19.58 -12.84 15.04
C ALA A 181 20.26 -11.57 14.50
N ASP A 182 21.29 -11.72 13.65
CA ASP A 182 21.97 -10.63 12.98
C ASP A 182 21.05 -9.87 12.02
N ILE A 183 20.20 -10.60 11.28
CA ILE A 183 19.20 -10.00 10.38
C ILE A 183 18.06 -9.35 11.18
N VAL A 184 17.56 -9.99 12.23
CA VAL A 184 16.49 -9.44 13.09
C VAL A 184 16.95 -8.20 13.87
N SER A 185 18.24 -8.12 14.21
CA SER A 185 18.83 -6.94 14.86
C SER A 185 18.92 -5.72 13.95
N ARG A 186 18.80 -5.91 12.63
CA ARG A 186 18.81 -4.80 11.67
C ARG A 186 17.47 -4.11 11.63
N ASP A 187 17.50 -2.79 11.79
CA ASP A 187 16.33 -1.93 11.80
C ASP A 187 16.02 -1.32 10.42
N ASP A 188 16.69 -1.76 9.36
CA ASP A 188 16.52 -1.27 7.99
C ASP A 188 15.78 -2.27 7.08
N GLN A 189 15.58 -3.52 7.52
CA GLN A 189 15.02 -4.59 6.69
C GLN A 189 13.50 -4.71 6.78
N CYS A 190 12.88 -4.31 7.90
CA CYS A 190 11.43 -4.42 8.07
C CYS A 190 10.68 -3.31 7.31
N THR A 191 9.36 -3.44 7.14
CA THR A 191 8.50 -2.44 6.46
C THR A 191 8.67 -1.03 7.03
N LEU A 192 8.73 -0.91 8.37
CA LEU A 192 8.97 0.37 9.05
C LEU A 192 10.38 0.90 8.82
N GLY A 193 11.40 0.03 8.88
CA GLY A 193 12.79 0.36 8.59
C GLY A 193 13.00 0.88 7.17
N GLN A 194 12.40 0.22 6.18
CA GLN A 194 12.45 0.63 4.78
C GLN A 194 11.70 1.94 4.54
N TRP A 195 10.57 2.16 5.22
CA TRP A 195 9.88 3.45 5.20
C TRP A 195 10.73 4.56 5.83
N ILE A 196 11.32 4.32 7.01
CA ILE A 196 12.20 5.27 7.72
C ILE A 196 13.37 5.69 6.83
N ASN A 197 14.02 4.73 6.16
CA ASN A 197 15.20 5.00 5.33
C ASN A 197 14.86 5.47 3.91
N GLY A 198 13.60 5.37 3.49
CA GLY A 198 13.10 5.84 2.21
C GLY A 198 12.18 7.06 2.34
N ILE A 199 10.94 6.91 1.87
CA ILE A 199 9.97 8.01 1.77
C ILE A 199 9.65 8.69 3.11
N GLY A 200 9.71 7.97 4.22
CA GLY A 200 9.55 8.53 5.56
C GLY A 200 10.67 9.52 5.90
N GLY A 201 11.92 9.16 5.61
CA GLY A 201 13.08 10.04 5.79
C GLY A 201 13.03 11.27 4.88
N GLU A 202 12.62 11.10 3.63
CA GLU A 202 12.45 12.21 2.68
C GLU A 202 11.40 13.23 3.15
N ARG A 203 10.29 12.76 3.72
CA ARG A 203 9.16 13.62 4.10
C ARG A 203 9.29 14.21 5.50
N PHE A 204 9.74 13.41 6.45
CA PHE A 204 9.67 13.74 7.87
C PHE A 204 11.05 13.96 8.49
N GLY A 205 12.14 13.76 7.73
CA GLY A 205 13.50 13.82 8.24
C GLY A 205 13.90 15.13 8.91
N GLN A 206 13.24 16.24 8.59
CA GLN A 206 13.46 17.56 9.20
C GLN A 206 12.69 17.77 10.52
N ILE A 207 11.77 16.87 10.86
CA ILE A 207 10.97 16.96 12.08
C ILE A 207 11.76 16.30 13.22
N PRO A 208 12.04 17.00 14.33
CA PRO A 208 12.78 16.42 15.45
C PRO A 208 12.18 15.10 15.96
N ALA A 209 10.84 14.99 15.99
CA ALA A 209 10.14 13.75 16.35
C ALA A 209 10.52 12.54 15.47
N PHE A 210 10.90 12.75 14.21
CA PHE A 210 11.33 11.67 13.31
C PHE A 210 12.66 11.04 13.75
N SER A 211 13.58 11.84 14.31
CA SER A 211 14.83 11.32 14.88
C SER A 211 14.57 10.39 16.07
N VAL A 212 13.51 10.66 16.84
CA VAL A 212 13.06 9.80 17.94
C VAL A 212 12.54 8.48 17.39
N VAL A 213 11.71 8.50 16.35
CA VAL A 213 11.22 7.28 15.67
C VAL A 213 12.39 6.39 15.23
N ARG A 214 13.40 6.97 14.55
CA ARG A 214 14.62 6.25 14.14
C ARG A 214 15.33 5.58 15.32
N SER A 215 15.54 6.33 16.39
CA SER A 215 16.25 5.85 17.57
C SER A 215 15.49 4.71 18.28
N ARG A 216 14.18 4.87 18.49
CA ARG A 216 13.33 3.85 19.12
C ARG A 216 13.21 2.59 18.28
N HIS A 217 13.11 2.75 16.96
CA HIS A 217 13.08 1.63 16.03
C HIS A 217 14.36 0.77 16.09
N ALA A 218 15.52 1.41 16.08
CA ALA A 218 16.81 0.73 16.24
C ALA A 218 16.94 0.03 17.60
N GLN A 219 16.42 0.63 18.67
CA GLN A 219 16.38 0.01 20.00
C GLN A 219 15.51 -1.25 20.02
N PHE A 220 14.31 -1.19 19.44
CA PHE A 220 13.41 -2.33 19.33
C PHE A 220 14.07 -3.52 18.62
N HIS A 221 14.70 -3.29 17.46
CA HIS A 221 15.32 -4.37 16.69
C HIS A 221 16.50 -5.01 17.43
N ARG A 222 17.29 -4.24 18.19
CA ARG A 222 18.31 -4.79 19.10
C ARG A 222 17.70 -5.71 20.15
N CYS A 223 16.63 -5.29 20.81
CA CYS A 223 15.92 -6.14 21.78
C CYS A 223 15.35 -7.42 21.12
N ALA A 224 14.78 -7.31 19.92
CA ALA A 224 14.27 -8.46 19.16
C ALA A 224 15.39 -9.46 18.80
N GLY A 225 16.57 -8.95 18.42
CA GLY A 225 17.76 -9.76 18.14
C GLY A 225 18.30 -10.49 19.37
N GLU A 226 18.31 -9.82 20.52
CA GLU A 226 18.68 -10.42 21.81
C GLU A 226 17.73 -11.54 22.20
N VAL A 227 16.41 -11.30 22.12
CA VAL A 227 15.38 -12.32 22.35
C VAL A 227 15.61 -13.55 21.46
N LEU A 228 15.83 -13.33 20.15
CA LEU A 228 16.04 -14.42 19.20
C LEU A 228 17.33 -15.19 19.50
N THR A 229 18.40 -14.50 19.92
CA THR A 229 19.66 -15.13 20.33
C THR A 229 19.44 -16.10 21.49
N ILE A 230 18.70 -15.67 22.52
CA ILE A 230 18.37 -16.53 23.68
C ILE A 230 17.49 -17.71 23.26
N ALA A 231 16.51 -17.49 22.38
CA ALA A 231 15.68 -18.57 21.84
C ALA A 231 16.50 -19.63 21.07
N GLN A 232 17.47 -19.19 20.27
CA GLN A 232 18.35 -20.06 19.48
C GLN A 232 19.35 -20.86 20.33
N GLN A 233 19.61 -20.42 21.56
CA GLN A 233 20.37 -21.19 22.56
C GLN A 233 19.53 -22.30 23.22
N GLY A 234 18.24 -22.40 22.90
CA GLY A 234 17.30 -23.37 23.47
C GLY A 234 16.60 -22.87 24.74
N GLU A 235 16.89 -21.65 25.20
CA GLU A 235 16.29 -21.05 26.39
C GLU A 235 14.92 -20.40 26.08
N LYS A 236 13.95 -21.23 25.67
CA LYS A 236 12.63 -20.76 25.19
C LYS A 236 11.84 -19.99 26.24
N GLU A 237 11.79 -20.48 27.48
CA GLU A 237 11.03 -19.83 28.56
C GLU A 237 11.59 -18.43 28.86
N ARG A 238 12.91 -18.29 28.86
CA ARG A 238 13.58 -17.00 29.07
C ARG A 238 13.34 -16.06 27.91
N ALA A 239 13.40 -16.54 26.66
CA ALA A 239 13.08 -15.72 25.49
C ALA A 239 11.63 -15.23 25.52
N LEU A 240 10.68 -16.08 25.91
CA LEU A 240 9.27 -15.68 26.09
C LEU A 240 9.13 -14.64 27.21
N HIS A 241 9.80 -14.82 28.35
CA HIS A 241 9.82 -13.82 29.41
C HIS A 241 10.38 -12.48 28.91
N MET A 242 11.45 -12.48 28.11
CA MET A 242 12.01 -11.24 27.56
C MET A 242 11.02 -10.49 26.64
N ILE A 243 10.12 -11.21 25.93
CA ILE A 243 9.07 -10.62 25.09
C ILE A 243 7.92 -10.05 25.90
N GLU A 244 7.55 -10.68 27.02
CA GLU A 244 6.38 -10.27 27.80
C GLU A 244 6.71 -9.27 28.92
N GLU A 245 7.87 -9.42 29.56
CA GLU A 245 8.25 -8.66 30.76
C GLU A 245 9.69 -8.10 30.69
N GLY A 246 10.38 -8.26 29.57
CA GLY A 246 11.74 -7.74 29.36
C GLY A 246 11.77 -6.31 28.80
N ALA A 247 12.91 -5.95 28.20
CA ALA A 247 13.08 -4.64 27.55
C ALA A 247 12.35 -4.52 26.19
N TYR A 248 11.94 -5.64 25.60
CA TYR A 248 11.22 -5.69 24.32
C TYR A 248 9.87 -4.95 24.34
N PRO A 249 8.93 -5.22 25.28
CA PRO A 249 7.64 -4.55 25.31
C PRO A 249 7.75 -3.03 25.44
N ASP A 250 8.63 -2.53 26.31
CA ASP A 250 8.89 -1.09 26.45
C ASP A 250 9.42 -0.48 25.15
N ALA A 251 10.36 -1.16 24.48
CA ALA A 251 10.90 -0.70 23.20
C ALA A 251 9.81 -0.68 22.11
N SER A 252 8.93 -1.69 22.09
CA SER A 252 7.80 -1.77 21.16
C SER A 252 6.79 -0.64 21.37
N GLU A 253 6.44 -0.34 22.64
CA GLU A 253 5.53 0.75 22.98
C GLU A 253 6.13 2.11 22.62
N GLN A 254 7.43 2.31 22.88
CA GLN A 254 8.14 3.54 22.54
C GLN A 254 8.17 3.82 21.02
N VAL A 255 8.26 2.79 20.18
CA VAL A 255 8.13 2.94 18.72
C VAL A 255 6.73 3.46 18.37
N ALA A 256 5.68 2.82 18.88
CA ALA A 256 4.30 3.23 18.62
C ALA A 256 4.03 4.67 19.07
N ALA A 257 4.44 5.03 20.29
CA ALA A 257 4.30 6.37 20.83
C ALA A 257 5.05 7.41 19.99
N ALA A 258 6.30 7.13 19.59
CA ALA A 258 7.08 8.04 18.75
C ALA A 258 6.44 8.29 17.39
N ILE A 259 5.84 7.26 16.78
CA ILE A 259 5.12 7.39 15.50
C ILE A 259 3.86 8.23 15.66
N VAL A 260 3.08 8.03 16.73
CA VAL A 260 1.90 8.85 17.03
C VAL A 260 2.31 10.32 17.20
N THR A 261 3.33 10.59 18.01
CA THR A 261 3.86 11.95 18.22
C THR A 261 4.33 12.60 16.92
N LEU A 262 4.99 11.84 16.03
CA LEU A 262 5.42 12.35 14.73
C LEU A 262 4.24 12.88 13.91
N PHE A 263 3.17 12.09 13.80
CA PHE A 263 2.00 12.48 13.00
C PHE A 263 1.15 13.56 13.66
N GLU A 264 1.08 13.61 14.98
CA GLU A 264 0.46 14.72 15.71
C GLU A 264 1.23 16.03 15.51
N THR A 265 2.56 15.99 15.62
CA THR A 265 3.44 17.14 15.37
C THR A 265 3.29 17.64 13.93
N GLN A 266 3.26 16.73 12.96
CA GLN A 266 3.02 17.09 11.56
C GLN A 266 1.68 17.79 11.36
N LYS A 267 0.59 17.27 11.96
CA LYS A 267 -0.74 17.88 11.87
C LYS A 267 -0.81 19.25 12.50
N ALA A 268 -0.10 19.47 13.61
CA ALA A 268 -0.04 20.78 14.26
C ALA A 268 0.77 21.82 13.44
N ALA A 269 1.68 21.35 12.59
CA ALA A 269 2.53 22.19 11.73
C ALA A 269 1.95 22.42 10.32
N SER A 270 0.83 21.77 9.96
CA SER A 270 0.18 21.84 8.63
C SER A 270 -1.08 22.71 8.69
#